data_AF-A0A965KPM3-F1
#
_entry.id   AF-A0A965KPM3-F1
#
_cell.length_a   1.000
_cell.length_b   1.000
_cell.length_c   1.000
_cell.angle_alpha   90.00
_cell.angle_beta   90.00
_cell.angle_gamma   90.00
#
_symmetry.space_group_name_H-M   'P 1'
#
loop_
_entity.id
_entity.type
_entity.pdbx_description
1 polymer ?
#
loop_
_entity_poly.entity_id
_entity_poly.type
_entity_poly.pdbx_seq_one_letter_code
_entity_poly.pdbx_strand_id
1 'polypeptide(L)' 'AKAAADIQQFVQSMGRNLSFSVDEVSGYHVVRVVNPSTGELVRQLPSDELLKIARDFERLNNVLVSQRA' A
#
# COMPACT_ATOMS: atom_id res chain seq x y z
N ALA A 1 15.70 2.99 -3.94
CA ALA A 1 14.96 4.14 -3.35
C ALA A 1 14.92 5.39 -4.24
N LYS A 2 15.92 5.66 -5.10
CA LYS A 2 15.98 6.87 -5.94
C LYS A 2 14.68 7.16 -6.74
N ALA A 3 14.15 6.16 -7.43
CA ALA A 3 12.90 6.31 -8.20
C ALA A 3 11.68 6.71 -7.35
N ALA A 4 11.56 6.19 -6.12
CA ALA A 4 10.47 6.56 -5.21
C ALA A 4 10.61 8.02 -4.74
N ALA A 5 11.84 8.48 -4.52
CA ALA A 5 12.12 9.86 -4.15
C ALA A 5 11.82 10.82 -5.32
N ASP A 6 12.21 10.47 -6.54
CA ASP A 6 11.95 11.27 -7.75
C ASP A 6 10.43 11.41 -7.99
N ILE A 7 9.67 10.31 -7.84
CA ILE A 7 8.20 10.33 -7.94
C ILE A 7 7.59 11.16 -6.80
N GLN A 8 8.08 11.02 -5.58
CA GLN A 8 7.59 11.79 -4.45
C GLN A 8 7.77 13.29 -4.68
N GLN A 9 8.94 13.71 -5.18
CA GLN A 9 9.23 15.12 -5.48
C GLN A 9 8.34 15.67 -6.60
N PHE A 10 8.09 14.87 -7.64
CA PHE A 10 7.14 15.23 -8.69
C PHE A 10 5.70 15.35 -8.17
N VAL A 11 5.27 14.46 -7.28
CA VAL A 11 3.91 14.53 -6.71
C VAL A 11 3.75 15.74 -5.78
N GLN A 12 4.80 16.07 -5.02
CA GLN A 12 4.86 17.26 -4.17
C GLN A 12 4.77 18.56 -4.98
N SER A 13 5.41 18.64 -6.15
CA SER A 13 5.30 19.83 -7.01
C SER A 13 3.88 20.07 -7.56
N MET A 14 3.04 19.03 -7.58
CA MET A 14 1.61 19.12 -7.93
C MET A 14 0.71 19.46 -6.73
N GLY A 15 1.28 19.79 -5.57
CA GLY A 15 0.52 20.08 -4.35
C GLY A 15 -0.16 18.84 -3.75
N ARG A 16 0.44 17.66 -3.90
CA ARG A 16 -0.03 16.40 -3.32
C ARG A 16 1.09 15.74 -2.51
N ASN A 17 0.73 14.95 -1.50
CA ASN A 17 1.70 14.16 -0.75
C ASN A 17 1.60 12.67 -1.13
N LEU A 18 2.76 12.01 -1.20
CA LEU A 18 2.88 10.59 -1.51
C LEU A 18 3.54 9.89 -0.32
N SER A 19 2.99 8.75 0.09
CA SER A 19 3.60 7.88 1.09
C SER A 19 3.70 6.45 0.55
N PHE A 20 4.81 5.80 0.87
CA PHE A 20 5.09 4.41 0.54
C PHE A 20 5.13 3.61 1.83
N SER A 21 4.48 2.46 1.85
CA SER A 21 4.48 1.50 2.96
C SER A 21 4.42 0.09 2.43
N VAL A 22 4.56 -0.90 3.30
CA VAL A 22 4.31 -2.31 3.00
C VAL A 22 3.17 -2.76 3.91
N ASP A 23 2.19 -3.47 3.36
CA ASP A 23 1.18 -4.15 4.17
C ASP A 23 1.82 -5.41 4.75
N GLU A 24 2.01 -5.46 6.05
CA GLU A 24 2.79 -6.52 6.72
C GLU A 24 2.12 -7.89 6.63
N VAL A 25 0.80 -7.94 6.46
CA VAL A 25 0.03 -9.19 6.41
C VAL A 25 0.11 -9.81 5.02
N SER A 26 -0.06 -9.01 3.97
CA SER A 26 -0.03 -9.49 2.58
C SER A 26 1.35 -9.39 1.92
N GLY A 27 2.29 -8.65 2.52
CA GLY A 27 3.60 -8.35 1.94
C GLY A 27 3.57 -7.36 0.77
N TYR A 28 2.41 -6.83 0.38
CA TYR A 28 2.31 -5.92 -0.76
C TYR A 28 2.80 -4.50 -0.45
N HIS A 29 3.51 -3.90 -1.41
CA HIS A 29 3.80 -2.47 -1.37
C HIS A 29 2.51 -1.66 -1.53
N VAL A 30 2.29 -0.72 -0.61
CA VAL A 30 1.13 0.18 -0.59
C VAL A 30 1.59 1.61 -0.78
N VAL A 31 1.09 2.24 -1.84
CA VAL A 31 1.31 3.64 -2.17
C VAL A 31 0.03 4.42 -1.88
N ARG A 32 0.12 5.50 -1.08
CA ARG A 32 -1.00 6.40 -0.79
C ARG A 32 -0.70 7.82 -1.24
N VAL A 33 -1.64 8.40 -1.98
CA VAL A 33 -1.64 9.81 -2.39
C VAL A 33 -2.66 10.54 -1.52
N VAL A 34 -2.23 11.58 -0.81
CA VAL A 34 -3.09 12.39 0.06
C VAL A 34 -3.06 13.86 -0.32
N ASN A 35 -4.17 14.54 -0.11
CA ASN A 35 -4.25 15.99 -0.22
C ASN A 35 -3.53 16.62 1.00
N PRO A 36 -2.49 17.45 0.83
CA PRO A 36 -1.71 17.99 1.93
C PRO A 36 -2.48 19.01 2.78
N SER A 37 -3.50 19.66 2.21
CA SER A 37 -4.28 20.69 2.91
C SER A 37 -5.38 20.09 3.78
N THR A 38 -5.99 18.99 3.34
CA THR A 38 -7.14 18.37 4.02
C THR A 38 -6.80 17.04 4.71
N GLY A 39 -5.69 16.40 4.34
CA GLY A 39 -5.35 15.04 4.76
C GLY A 39 -6.16 13.95 4.06
N GLU A 40 -7.01 14.30 3.09
CA GLU A 40 -7.88 13.36 2.40
C GLU A 40 -7.09 12.38 1.53
N LEU A 41 -7.42 11.08 1.62
CA LEU A 41 -6.87 10.05 0.74
C LEU A 41 -7.46 10.20 -0.66
N VAL A 42 -6.63 10.63 -1.61
CA VAL A 42 -7.02 10.79 -3.01
C VAL A 42 -6.96 9.46 -3.74
N ARG A 43 -5.92 8.66 -3.48
CA ARG A 43 -5.73 7.36 -4.15
C ARG A 43 -4.84 6.42 -3.35
N GLN A 44 -5.10 5.12 -3.48
CA GLN A 44 -4.22 4.07 -2.98
C GLN A 44 -3.97 3.01 -4.07
N LEU A 45 -2.74 2.49 -4.11
CA LEU A 45 -2.34 1.40 -4.99
C LEU A 45 -1.53 0.37 -4.18
N PRO A 46 -1.95 -0.91 -4.14
CA PRO A 46 -3.23 -1.45 -4.57
C PRO A 46 -4.43 -0.81 -3.84
N SER A 47 -5.64 -0.96 -4.39
CA SER A 47 -6.84 -0.51 -3.68
C SER A 47 -7.01 -1.30 -2.38
N ASP A 48 -7.74 -0.74 -1.40
CA ASP A 48 -7.93 -1.40 -0.11
C ASP A 48 -8.72 -2.71 -0.25
N GLU A 49 -9.63 -2.79 -1.22
CA GLU A 49 -10.37 -4.02 -1.55
C GLU A 49 -9.41 -5.13 -2.02
N LEU A 50 -8.47 -4.80 -2.89
CA LEU A 50 -7.45 -5.75 -3.34
C LEU A 50 -6.52 -6.17 -2.20
N LEU A 51 -6.16 -5.26 -1.31
CA LEU A 51 -5.39 -5.61 -0.12
C LEU A 51 -6.16 -6.52 0.83
N LYS A 52 -7.48 -6.35 0.98
CA LYS A 52 -8.31 -7.28 1.78
C LYS A 52 -8.26 -8.69 1.21
N ILE A 53 -8.47 -8.82 -0.10
CA ILE A 53 -8.40 -10.12 -0.79
C ILE A 53 -7.02 -10.76 -0.61
N ALA A 54 -5.95 -9.97 -0.79
CA ALA A 54 -4.59 -10.43 -0.59
C ALA A 54 -4.33 -10.95 0.83
N ARG A 55 -4.75 -10.19 1.86
CA ARG A 55 -4.61 -10.59 3.27
C ARG A 55 -5.38 -11.85 3.59
N ASP A 56 -6.59 -12.00 3.04
CA ASP A 56 -7.41 -13.19 3.26
C ASP A 56 -6.76 -14.43 2.64
N PHE A 57 -6.17 -14.29 1.45
CA PHE A 57 -5.42 -15.37 0.80
C PHE A 57 -4.20 -15.82 1.61
N GLU A 58 -3.39 -14.88 2.10
CA GLU A 58 -2.23 -15.19 2.95
C GLU A 58 -2.63 -15.87 4.27
N ARG A 59 -3.74 -15.44 4.88
CA ARG A 59 -4.27 -16.10 6.09
C ARG A 59 -4.70 -17.54 5.83
N LEU A 60 -5.41 -17.79 4.73
CA LEU A 60 -5.82 -19.14 4.34
C LEU A 60 -4.61 -20.04 4.09
N ASN A 61 -3.59 -19.52 3.39
CA ASN A 61 -2.34 -20.26 3.15
C ASN A 61 -1.67 -20.66 4.47
N ASN A 62 -1.57 -19.75 5.43
CA ASN A 62 -0.97 -20.04 6.73
C ASN A 62 -1.75 -21.12 7.51
N VAL A 63 -3.09 -21.10 7.47
CA VAL A 63 -3.92 -22.14 8.09
C VAL A 63 -3.68 -23.50 7.44
N LEU A 64 -3.67 -23.59 6.11
CA LEU A 64 -3.47 -24.85 5.39
C LEU A 64 -2.07 -25.43 5.63
N VAL A 65 -1.04 -24.59 5.72
CA VAL A 65 0.33 -25.00 6.04
C VAL A 65 0.39 -25.55 7.47
N SER A 66 -0.27 -24.89 8.42
CA SER A 66 -0.28 -25.33 9.84
C SER A 66 -0.97 -26.68 10.06
N GLN A 67 -1.87 -27.10 9.19
CA GLN A 67 -2.53 -28.42 9.26
C GLN A 67 -1.66 -29.57 8.73
N ARG A 68 -0.59 -29.27 7.98
CA ARG A 68 0.34 -30.27 7.43
C ARG A 68 1.52 -30.56 8.36
N ALA A 69 1.74 -29.73 9.39
CA ALA A 69 2.77 -29.90 10.41
C ALA A 69 2.23 -30.75 11.58
#